data_AF-A0A089M8J0-F1
#
_entry.id   AF-A0A089M8J0-F1
#
_cell.length_a   1.000
_cell.length_b   1.000
_cell.length_c   1.000
_cell.angle_alpha   90.00
_cell.angle_beta   90.00
_cell.angle_gamma   90.00
#
_symmetry.space_group_name_H-M   'P 1'
#
loop_
_entity.id
_entity.type
_entity.pdbx_description
1 polymer ?
#
loop_
_entity_poly.entity_id
_entity_poly.type
_entity_poly.pdbx_seq_one_letter_code
_entity_poly.pdbx_strand_id
1 'polypeptide(L)'
;MTNSSMKKAAIILSFSIVTTVFSGPVWAEQASNTSTPASVTSSDSSNPYEVAGINDPAEFTTYFAKLQKAVKGNKPAEVADLISYPMNLNKDNKKYMIYSKNEFIKKYDRIFTSSVRENLLAQKVDKLFVNYQGIMVGDGDLWIGKQNNKLGVIAVNVTNNPYEVAGIKNPIVFEHNFSLLQKNVKEGKKTEVANLMVYPLKVNHNGKTMQIKTKKDFIAKYDKIITAKVKQALLAQKVDKVFVNWKGVMVGNGELWMGQVGEQVGVFVINQ
;
A
#
# COMPACT_ATOMS: atom_id res chain seq x y z
N MET A 1 -53.30 -7.99 12.57
CA MET A 1 -52.72 -6.96 11.68
C MET A 1 -51.43 -7.52 11.09
N THR A 2 -51.35 -7.44 9.77
CA THR A 2 -50.40 -8.01 8.80
C THR A 2 -48.94 -7.59 9.02
N ASN A 3 -47.97 -8.53 8.97
CA ASN A 3 -47.11 -8.91 7.81
C ASN A 3 -46.09 -7.79 7.44
N SER A 4 -44.84 -8.02 7.01
CA SER A 4 -44.15 -9.19 6.48
C SER A 4 -42.64 -8.86 6.35
N SER A 5 -41.78 -9.86 6.49
CA SER A 5 -40.39 -9.82 6.02
C SER A 5 -40.34 -9.96 4.49
N MET A 6 -39.44 -9.29 3.78
CA MET A 6 -39.11 -9.67 2.41
C MET A 6 -37.61 -9.73 2.14
N LYS A 7 -37.25 -10.83 1.47
CA LYS A 7 -35.92 -11.25 1.04
C LYS A 7 -35.54 -10.60 -0.30
N LYS A 8 -34.24 -10.62 -0.57
CA LYS A 8 -33.53 -10.21 -1.79
C LYS A 8 -34.04 -10.91 -3.07
N ALA A 9 -33.97 -10.23 -4.21
CA ALA A 9 -33.76 -10.85 -5.53
C ALA A 9 -33.13 -9.84 -6.51
N ALA A 10 -32.08 -10.29 -7.20
CA ALA A 10 -31.44 -9.64 -8.33
C ALA A 10 -32.12 -10.13 -9.63
N ILE A 11 -32.28 -9.25 -10.62
CA ILE A 11 -32.80 -9.58 -11.95
C ILE A 11 -31.74 -9.23 -12.99
N ILE A 12 -31.25 -10.26 -13.68
CA ILE A 12 -30.45 -10.19 -14.90
C ILE A 12 -31.46 -10.22 -16.06
N LEU A 13 -31.42 -9.24 -16.95
CA LEU A 13 -32.23 -9.19 -18.17
C LEU A 13 -31.31 -9.30 -19.38
N SER A 14 -31.28 -10.48 -19.98
CA SER A 14 -30.73 -10.77 -21.30
C SER A 14 -31.90 -10.85 -22.29
N PHE A 15 -31.92 -9.98 -23.30
CA PHE A 15 -32.87 -10.04 -24.42
C PHE A 15 -32.19 -10.62 -25.65
N SER A 16 -32.73 -11.73 -26.14
CA SER A 16 -32.49 -12.25 -27.48
C SER A 16 -33.78 -12.05 -28.28
N ILE A 17 -33.72 -11.42 -29.46
CA ILE A 17 -34.81 -11.47 -30.44
C ILE A 17 -34.20 -11.77 -31.81
N VAL A 18 -34.80 -12.77 -32.45
CA VAL A 18 -34.46 -13.36 -33.75
C VAL A 18 -35.07 -12.56 -34.90
N THR A 19 -34.39 -12.63 -36.04
CA THR A 19 -34.56 -11.98 -37.35
C THR A 19 -35.89 -12.23 -38.08
N THR A 20 -36.33 -11.24 -38.87
CA THR A 20 -37.02 -11.46 -40.15
C THR A 20 -36.51 -10.50 -41.23
N VAL A 21 -36.24 -11.04 -42.41
CA VAL A 21 -35.83 -10.34 -43.64
C VAL A 21 -37.03 -10.23 -44.58
N PHE A 22 -37.22 -9.05 -45.16
CA PHE A 22 -38.07 -8.84 -46.35
C PHE A 22 -37.32 -8.00 -47.38
N SER A 23 -37.48 -8.38 -48.65
CA SER A 23 -36.82 -7.82 -49.84
C SER A 23 -37.80 -6.97 -50.65
N GLY A 24 -37.35 -5.84 -51.23
CA GLY A 24 -37.96 -5.18 -52.40
C GLY A 24 -38.44 -3.73 -52.22
N PRO A 25 -38.38 -2.88 -53.28
CA PRO A 25 -37.93 -1.49 -53.17
C PRO A 25 -39.07 -0.46 -53.22
N VAL A 26 -38.91 0.66 -52.49
CA VAL A 26 -39.65 1.90 -52.79
C VAL A 26 -38.70 3.08 -52.65
N TRP A 27 -38.56 3.79 -53.77
CA TRP A 27 -37.87 5.07 -53.90
C TRP A 27 -38.67 6.14 -53.15
N ALA A 28 -38.03 6.78 -52.16
CA ALA A 28 -38.36 8.13 -51.75
C ALA A 28 -37.04 8.81 -51.37
N GLU A 29 -36.62 9.70 -52.25
CA GLU A 29 -35.42 10.51 -52.14
C GLU A 29 -35.66 11.61 -51.12
N GLN A 30 -34.88 11.60 -50.03
CA GLN A 30 -34.81 12.74 -49.14
C GLN A 30 -33.36 12.95 -48.68
N ALA A 31 -32.73 13.89 -49.37
CA ALA A 31 -31.59 14.72 -48.98
C ALA A 31 -30.38 14.00 -48.34
N SER A 32 -29.36 13.84 -49.17
CA SER A 32 -27.98 13.62 -48.78
C SER A 32 -27.50 14.61 -47.71
N ASN A 33 -27.30 14.14 -46.49
CA ASN A 33 -26.31 14.72 -45.57
C ASN A 33 -25.24 13.66 -45.32
N THR A 34 -24.33 13.55 -46.28
CA THR A 34 -23.01 12.96 -46.12
C THR A 34 -22.27 13.72 -45.02
N SER A 35 -22.39 13.26 -43.77
CA SER A 35 -21.41 13.61 -42.75
C SER A 35 -20.20 12.71 -42.95
N THR A 36 -19.18 13.30 -43.57
CA THR A 36 -17.81 12.81 -43.52
C THR A 36 -17.47 12.39 -42.09
N PRO A 37 -16.86 11.22 -41.84
CA PRO A 37 -16.26 10.96 -40.54
C PRO A 37 -15.16 11.99 -40.37
N ALA A 38 -15.42 13.03 -39.59
CA ALA A 38 -14.39 13.94 -39.14
C ALA A 38 -13.33 13.07 -38.47
N SER A 39 -12.12 13.11 -39.02
CA SER A 39 -10.97 12.48 -38.42
C SER A 39 -10.90 12.95 -36.98
N VAL A 40 -11.10 12.02 -36.04
CA VAL A 40 -10.84 12.26 -34.63
C VAL A 40 -9.34 12.47 -34.54
N THR A 41 -8.95 13.74 -34.52
CA THR A 41 -7.62 14.16 -34.12
C THR A 41 -7.44 13.63 -32.70
N SER A 42 -6.68 12.56 -32.56
CA SER A 42 -6.23 12.04 -31.27
C SER A 42 -5.46 13.16 -30.56
N SER A 43 -6.10 13.86 -29.62
CA SER A 43 -5.40 14.78 -28.73
C SER A 43 -4.66 13.95 -27.69
N ASP A 44 -3.43 13.57 -28.04
CA ASP A 44 -2.41 13.11 -27.12
C ASP A 44 -2.14 14.18 -26.05
N SER A 45 -2.73 13.97 -24.87
CA SER A 45 -2.27 14.32 -23.51
C SER A 45 -3.48 14.56 -22.59
N SER A 46 -4.19 13.49 -22.25
CA SER A 46 -5.17 13.54 -21.15
C SER A 46 -4.42 13.92 -19.87
N ASN A 47 -4.81 15.02 -19.23
CA ASN A 47 -4.21 15.48 -17.99
C ASN A 47 -4.38 14.40 -16.90
N PRO A 48 -3.29 13.81 -16.37
CA PRO A 48 -3.39 12.68 -15.44
C PRO A 48 -4.01 13.06 -14.08
N TYR A 49 -4.14 14.36 -13.79
CA TYR A 49 -4.65 14.87 -12.51
C TYR A 49 -6.07 15.43 -12.60
N GLU A 50 -6.70 15.38 -13.77
CA GLU A 50 -8.03 15.98 -14.00
C GLU A 50 -9.09 15.38 -13.06
N VAL A 51 -9.06 14.05 -12.85
CA VAL A 51 -9.99 13.38 -11.94
C VAL A 51 -9.86 13.87 -10.49
N ALA A 52 -8.69 14.38 -10.08
CA ALA A 52 -8.44 14.97 -8.77
C ALA A 52 -8.82 16.47 -8.71
N GLY A 53 -9.44 17.02 -9.76
CA GLY A 53 -9.81 18.43 -9.84
C GLY A 53 -8.63 19.39 -10.06
N ILE A 54 -7.51 18.86 -10.59
CA ILE A 54 -6.30 19.63 -10.90
C ILE A 54 -6.20 19.75 -12.42
N ASN A 55 -6.48 20.94 -12.93
CA ASN A 55 -6.59 21.18 -14.38
C ASN A 55 -5.24 21.51 -15.03
N ASP A 56 -4.23 21.90 -14.23
CA ASP A 56 -2.89 22.23 -14.71
C ASP A 56 -1.86 21.20 -14.21
N PRO A 57 -1.40 20.28 -15.06
CA PRO A 57 -0.39 19.28 -14.69
C PRO A 57 1.00 19.88 -14.44
N ALA A 58 1.33 21.03 -15.05
CA ALA A 58 2.59 21.72 -14.82
C ALA A 58 2.61 22.42 -13.45
N GLU A 59 1.46 23.00 -13.04
CA GLU A 59 1.26 23.51 -11.67
C GLU A 59 1.52 22.41 -10.65
N PHE A 60 0.90 21.24 -10.81
CA PHE A 60 1.10 20.12 -9.89
C PHE A 60 2.54 19.62 -9.88
N THR A 61 3.16 19.45 -11.04
CA THR A 61 4.57 19.00 -11.13
C THR A 61 5.51 19.95 -10.39
N THR A 62 5.29 21.26 -10.55
CA THR A 62 6.05 22.29 -9.83
C THR A 62 5.78 22.26 -8.32
N TYR A 63 4.52 22.12 -7.92
CA TYR A 63 4.12 21.98 -6.53
C TYR A 63 4.78 20.75 -5.86
N PHE A 64 4.73 19.59 -6.53
CA PHE A 64 5.26 18.34 -6.00
C PHE A 64 6.78 18.41 -5.81
N ALA A 65 7.51 18.97 -6.77
CA ALA A 65 8.95 19.19 -6.65
C ALA A 65 9.31 20.15 -5.49
N LYS A 66 8.52 21.22 -5.30
CA LYS A 66 8.68 22.13 -4.16
C LYS A 66 8.45 21.42 -2.83
N LEU A 67 7.41 20.59 -2.74
CA LEU A 67 7.11 19.80 -1.54
C LEU A 67 8.25 18.83 -1.21
N GLN A 68 8.72 18.05 -2.18
CA GLN A 68 9.85 17.15 -2.00
C GLN A 68 11.11 17.90 -1.55
N LYS A 69 11.41 19.06 -2.17
CA LYS A 69 12.57 19.89 -1.80
C LYS A 69 12.49 20.41 -0.36
N ALA A 70 11.33 20.94 0.05
CA ALA A 70 11.13 21.47 1.39
C ALA A 70 11.22 20.37 2.47
N VAL A 71 10.65 19.20 2.19
CA VAL A 71 10.72 18.04 3.09
C VAL A 71 12.14 17.48 3.19
N LYS A 72 12.85 17.34 2.05
CA LYS A 72 14.25 16.90 2.02
C LYS A 72 15.17 17.84 2.80
N GLY A 73 14.89 19.15 2.74
CA GLY A 73 15.64 20.16 3.49
C GLY A 73 15.25 20.30 4.96
N ASN A 74 14.31 19.49 5.46
CA ASN A 74 13.73 19.61 6.81
C ASN A 74 13.26 21.04 7.14
N LYS A 75 12.50 21.65 6.23
CA LYS A 75 12.08 23.06 6.34
C LYS A 75 10.59 23.17 6.70
N PRO A 76 10.21 23.08 7.99
CA PRO A 76 8.82 23.05 8.41
C PRO A 76 8.01 24.25 7.94
N ALA A 77 8.60 25.45 7.93
CA ALA A 77 7.91 26.67 7.49
C ALA A 77 7.55 26.63 6.00
N GLU A 78 8.47 26.15 5.14
CA GLU A 78 8.22 26.00 3.70
C GLU A 78 7.19 24.91 3.42
N VAL A 79 7.27 23.77 4.14
CA VAL A 79 6.24 22.71 4.01
C VAL A 79 4.89 23.22 4.45
N ALA A 80 4.83 24.01 5.53
CA ALA A 80 3.57 24.54 6.05
C ALA A 80 2.82 25.46 5.08
N ASP A 81 3.54 26.12 4.16
CA ASP A 81 2.94 26.93 3.08
C ASP A 81 2.27 26.07 2.00
N LEU A 82 2.75 24.83 1.83
CA LEU A 82 2.25 23.83 0.88
C LEU A 82 1.10 22.99 1.44
N ILE A 83 0.67 23.24 2.68
CA ILE A 83 -0.49 22.56 3.27
C ILE A 83 -1.78 23.30 2.90
N SER A 84 -2.83 22.54 2.56
CA SER A 84 -4.18 23.10 2.40
C SER A 84 -4.94 22.92 3.71
N TYR A 85 -5.16 24.03 4.43
CA TYR A 85 -5.82 24.01 5.74
C TYR A 85 -7.35 24.13 5.62
N PRO A 86 -8.12 23.52 6.54
CA PRO A 86 -7.67 22.54 7.53
C PRO A 86 -7.23 21.22 6.87
N MET A 87 -6.14 20.63 7.36
CA MET A 87 -5.62 19.35 6.87
C MET A 87 -6.00 18.23 7.83
N ASN A 88 -6.33 17.06 7.31
CA ASN A 88 -6.60 15.88 8.12
C ASN A 88 -5.29 15.20 8.56
N LEU A 89 -5.19 14.83 9.83
CA LEU A 89 -4.16 13.95 10.36
C LEU A 89 -4.85 12.69 10.87
N ASN A 90 -4.62 11.55 10.22
CA ASN A 90 -5.12 10.27 10.69
C ASN A 90 -3.99 9.54 11.42
N LYS A 91 -4.21 9.17 12.69
CA LYS A 91 -3.23 8.48 13.51
C LYS A 91 -3.95 7.60 14.54
N ASP A 92 -3.47 6.37 14.73
CA ASP A 92 -4.01 5.42 15.72
C ASP A 92 -5.54 5.22 15.58
N ASN A 93 -6.02 5.06 14.34
CA ASN A 93 -7.44 4.97 13.96
C ASN A 93 -8.30 6.17 14.38
N LYS A 94 -7.67 7.30 14.70
CA LYS A 94 -8.34 8.56 15.03
C LYS A 94 -8.02 9.62 13.98
N LYS A 95 -8.99 10.48 13.73
CA LYS A 95 -8.87 11.62 12.82
C LYS A 95 -8.74 12.91 13.64
N TYR A 96 -7.74 13.70 13.31
CA TYR A 96 -7.49 15.03 13.86
C TYR A 96 -7.50 16.04 12.72
N MET A 97 -7.77 17.30 13.04
CA MET A 97 -7.67 18.41 12.09
C MET A 97 -6.57 19.36 12.54
N ILE A 98 -5.72 19.76 11.58
CA ILE A 98 -4.72 20.80 11.75
C ILE A 98 -5.25 22.02 11.03
N TYR A 99 -5.51 23.11 11.75
CA TYR A 99 -6.24 24.26 11.21
C TYR A 99 -5.33 25.38 10.71
N SER A 100 -4.07 25.41 11.14
CA SER A 100 -3.20 26.55 10.86
C SER A 100 -1.75 26.17 10.62
N LYS A 101 -1.05 27.07 9.93
CA LYS A 101 0.41 27.03 9.71
C LYS A 101 1.18 26.89 11.04
N ASN A 102 0.82 27.68 12.05
CA ASN A 102 1.50 27.65 13.35
C ASN A 102 1.28 26.33 14.09
N GLU A 103 0.08 25.76 14.02
CA GLU A 103 -0.21 24.46 14.61
C GLU A 103 0.57 23.35 13.91
N PHE A 104 0.61 23.36 12.57
CA PHE A 104 1.36 22.41 11.77
C PHE A 104 2.85 22.41 12.12
N ILE A 105 3.49 23.59 12.15
CA ILE A 105 4.92 23.72 12.45
C ILE A 105 5.26 23.11 13.82
N LYS A 106 4.44 23.38 14.86
CA LYS A 106 4.63 22.81 16.20
C LYS A 106 4.53 21.28 16.24
N LYS A 107 3.79 20.68 15.29
CA LYS A 107 3.54 19.24 15.21
C LYS A 107 4.29 18.58 14.05
N TYR A 108 5.20 19.30 13.38
CA TYR A 108 5.75 18.88 12.10
C TYR A 108 6.34 17.47 12.13
N ASP A 109 7.21 17.16 13.10
CA ASP A 109 7.84 15.83 13.19
C ASP A 109 6.86 14.72 13.59
N ARG A 110 5.71 15.07 14.18
CA ARG A 110 4.63 14.12 14.49
C ARG A 110 3.70 13.86 13.31
N ILE A 111 3.69 14.76 12.32
CA ILE A 111 2.88 14.67 11.11
C ILE A 111 3.73 14.07 9.98
N PHE A 112 4.84 14.72 9.65
CA PHE A 112 5.86 14.23 8.72
C PHE A 112 6.87 13.39 9.51
N THR A 113 6.49 12.16 9.83
CA THR A 113 7.41 11.16 10.42
C THR A 113 8.47 10.73 9.40
N SER A 114 9.50 10.01 9.84
CA SER A 114 10.52 9.43 8.94
C SER A 114 9.87 8.66 7.78
N SER A 115 8.89 7.80 8.08
CA SER A 115 8.13 7.03 7.07
C SER A 115 7.45 7.92 6.02
N VAL A 116 6.70 8.94 6.45
CA VAL A 116 5.97 9.84 5.54
C VAL A 116 6.96 10.58 4.63
N ARG A 117 8.10 11.03 5.18
CA ARG A 117 9.14 11.73 4.41
C ARG A 117 9.81 10.81 3.41
N GLU A 118 10.22 9.61 3.82
CA GLU A 118 10.83 8.63 2.93
C GLU A 118 9.91 8.28 1.77
N ASN A 119 8.63 8.00 2.07
CA ASN A 119 7.64 7.64 1.05
C ASN A 119 7.38 8.80 0.08
N LEU A 120 7.32 10.04 0.56
CA LEU A 120 7.23 11.22 -0.32
C LEU A 120 8.46 11.40 -1.22
N LEU A 121 9.66 11.18 -0.68
CA LEU A 121 10.91 11.39 -1.42
C LEU A 121 11.22 10.25 -2.41
N ALA A 122 10.69 9.05 -2.16
CA ALA A 122 10.84 7.89 -3.05
C ALA A 122 9.91 7.97 -4.28
N GLN A 123 8.80 8.73 -4.19
CA GLN A 123 7.80 8.78 -5.25
C GLN A 123 8.24 9.59 -6.47
N LYS A 124 7.89 9.07 -7.65
CA LYS A 124 8.08 9.74 -8.93
C LYS A 124 6.75 10.35 -9.38
N VAL A 125 6.80 11.60 -9.83
CA VAL A 125 5.60 12.38 -10.19
C VAL A 125 4.74 11.70 -11.26
N ASP A 126 5.35 10.97 -12.19
CA ASP A 126 4.71 10.23 -13.29
C ASP A 126 4.18 8.84 -12.90
N LYS A 127 4.37 8.43 -11.64
CA LYS A 127 3.93 7.12 -11.09
C LYS A 127 2.97 7.24 -9.92
N LEU A 128 2.50 8.46 -9.64
CA LEU A 128 1.55 8.70 -8.56
C LEU A 128 0.20 8.07 -8.87
N PHE A 129 -0.43 7.52 -7.83
CA PHE A 129 -1.81 7.07 -7.92
C PHE A 129 -2.74 8.29 -7.78
N VAL A 130 -3.71 8.39 -8.68
CA VAL A 130 -4.63 9.53 -8.76
C VAL A 130 -6.07 9.04 -8.80
N ASN A 131 -6.94 9.65 -8.00
CA ASN A 131 -8.38 9.42 -8.05
C ASN A 131 -9.15 10.71 -7.68
N TYR A 132 -10.48 10.61 -7.56
CA TYR A 132 -11.34 11.75 -7.22
C TYR A 132 -11.10 12.37 -5.83
N GLN A 133 -10.42 11.65 -4.93
CA GLN A 133 -10.06 12.16 -3.59
C GLN A 133 -8.75 12.95 -3.60
N GLY A 134 -7.95 12.83 -4.66
CA GLY A 134 -6.66 13.49 -4.80
C GLY A 134 -5.58 12.59 -5.36
N ILE A 135 -4.34 13.00 -5.11
CA ILE A 135 -3.12 12.34 -5.53
C ILE A 135 -2.46 11.73 -4.31
N MET A 136 -2.25 10.42 -4.35
CA MET A 136 -1.74 9.62 -3.25
C MET A 136 -0.22 9.48 -3.31
N VAL A 137 0.43 9.63 -2.17
CA VAL A 137 1.86 9.42 -1.95
C VAL A 137 2.05 8.24 -0.99
N GLY A 138 3.04 7.41 -1.28
CA GLY A 138 3.30 6.17 -0.54
C GLY A 138 2.15 5.18 -0.66
N ASP A 139 1.85 4.46 0.43
CA ASP A 139 0.72 3.53 0.52
C ASP A 139 -0.51 4.23 1.11
N GLY A 140 -0.68 5.52 0.78
CA GLY A 140 -1.67 6.40 1.38
C GLY A 140 -1.14 7.23 2.54
N ASP A 141 0.17 7.29 2.78
CA ASP A 141 0.78 8.09 3.86
C ASP A 141 0.45 9.58 3.75
N LEU A 142 0.29 10.09 2.52
CA LEU A 142 0.04 11.50 2.27
C LEU A 142 -0.88 11.67 1.06
N TRP A 143 -1.82 12.62 1.16
CA TRP A 143 -2.75 12.97 0.09
C TRP A 143 -2.62 14.43 -0.29
N ILE A 144 -2.49 14.70 -1.58
CA ILE A 144 -2.42 16.04 -2.17
C ILE A 144 -3.70 16.27 -2.95
N GLY A 145 -4.30 17.44 -2.82
CA GLY A 145 -5.49 17.79 -3.57
C GLY A 145 -5.78 19.28 -3.47
N LYS A 146 -6.95 19.66 -3.97
CA LYS A 146 -7.42 21.05 -3.94
C LYS A 146 -8.54 21.18 -2.91
N GLN A 147 -8.32 22.03 -1.91
CA GLN A 147 -9.33 22.38 -0.90
C GLN A 147 -9.42 23.89 -0.81
N ASN A 148 -10.64 24.45 -0.79
CA ASN A 148 -10.88 25.90 -0.78
C ASN A 148 -10.08 26.64 -1.87
N ASN A 149 -10.07 26.07 -3.08
CA ASN A 149 -9.32 26.55 -4.24
C ASN A 149 -7.78 26.60 -4.09
N LYS A 150 -7.22 26.02 -3.00
CA LYS A 150 -5.78 25.92 -2.76
C LYS A 150 -5.29 24.49 -2.96
N LEU A 151 -4.36 24.30 -3.90
CA LEU A 151 -3.58 23.07 -4.03
C LEU A 151 -2.66 22.92 -2.81
N GLY A 152 -2.69 21.74 -2.19
CA GLY A 152 -1.83 21.46 -1.05
C GLY A 152 -1.98 20.04 -0.52
N VAL A 153 -1.19 19.71 0.50
CA VAL A 153 -1.41 18.48 1.27
C VAL A 153 -2.73 18.63 2.04
N ILE A 154 -3.66 17.71 1.82
CA ILE A 154 -5.00 17.69 2.41
C ILE A 154 -5.15 16.64 3.51
N ALA A 155 -4.31 15.60 3.49
CA ALA A 155 -4.25 14.62 4.56
C ALA A 155 -2.86 14.01 4.72
N VAL A 156 -2.53 13.64 5.96
CA VAL A 156 -1.39 12.78 6.29
C VAL A 156 -1.88 11.64 7.18
N ASN A 157 -1.50 10.42 6.84
CA ASN A 157 -1.80 9.20 7.55
C ASN A 157 -0.53 8.71 8.23
N VAL A 158 -0.52 8.70 9.55
CA VAL A 158 0.61 8.26 10.37
C VAL A 158 0.28 6.89 10.94
N THR A 159 0.94 5.87 10.40
CA THR A 159 0.89 4.50 10.92
C THR A 159 1.91 4.36 12.05
N ASN A 160 1.47 3.87 13.21
CA ASN A 160 2.40 3.45 14.25
C ASN A 160 3.11 2.16 13.81
N ASN A 161 4.43 2.21 13.64
CA ASN A 161 5.23 1.05 13.24
C ASN A 161 6.04 0.54 14.44
N PRO A 162 5.58 -0.50 15.16
CA PRO A 162 6.29 -1.04 16.31
C PRO A 162 7.60 -1.76 15.90
N TYR A 163 7.83 -1.98 14.61
CA TYR A 163 8.97 -2.71 14.07
C TYR A 163 10.05 -1.79 13.47
N GLU A 164 9.88 -0.47 13.55
CA GLU A 164 10.81 0.51 12.96
C GLU A 164 12.24 0.33 13.51
N VAL A 165 12.38 0.07 14.81
CA VAL A 165 13.70 -0.16 15.43
C VAL A 165 14.39 -1.40 14.86
N ALA A 166 13.64 -2.37 14.31
CA ALA A 166 14.16 -3.56 13.63
C ALA A 166 14.44 -3.31 12.13
N GLY A 167 14.32 -2.07 11.66
CA GLY A 167 14.51 -1.70 10.25
C GLY A 167 13.39 -2.17 9.31
N ILE A 168 12.27 -2.65 9.86
CA ILE A 168 11.10 -3.06 9.08
C ILE A 168 10.29 -1.82 8.77
N LYS A 169 10.15 -1.47 7.49
CA LYS A 169 9.49 -0.23 7.06
C LYS A 169 7.97 -0.32 7.05
N ASN A 170 7.44 -1.47 6.59
CA ASN A 170 6.01 -1.67 6.43
C ASN A 170 5.51 -2.70 7.46
N PRO A 171 4.80 -2.26 8.54
CA PRO A 171 4.29 -3.17 9.56
C PRO A 171 3.23 -4.13 9.01
N ILE A 172 2.44 -3.72 8.01
CA ILE A 172 1.38 -4.54 7.41
C ILE A 172 1.99 -5.75 6.69
N VAL A 173 3.07 -5.53 5.92
CA VAL A 173 3.80 -6.62 5.24
C VAL A 173 4.38 -7.60 6.26
N PHE A 174 4.96 -7.08 7.35
CA PHE A 174 5.48 -7.93 8.42
C PHE A 174 4.39 -8.79 9.06
N GLU A 175 3.27 -8.19 9.49
CA GLU A 175 2.19 -8.90 10.19
C GLU A 175 1.51 -9.93 9.27
N HIS A 176 1.34 -9.58 7.99
CA HIS A 176 0.88 -10.52 6.97
C HIS A 176 1.82 -11.72 6.85
N ASN A 177 3.14 -11.49 6.71
CA ASN A 177 4.11 -12.56 6.54
C ASN A 177 4.26 -13.41 7.81
N PHE A 178 4.18 -12.82 9.00
CA PHE A 178 4.14 -13.53 10.28
C PHE A 178 2.93 -14.46 10.35
N SER A 179 1.73 -13.96 10.03
CA SER A 179 0.49 -14.74 10.04
C SER A 179 0.51 -15.86 8.99
N LEU A 180 1.04 -15.57 7.81
CA LEU A 180 1.19 -16.54 6.73
C LEU A 180 2.20 -17.64 7.10
N LEU A 181 3.29 -17.29 7.79
CA LEU A 181 4.25 -18.24 8.32
C LEU A 181 3.61 -19.19 9.33
N GLN A 182 2.85 -18.67 10.30
CA GLN A 182 2.12 -19.48 11.27
C GLN A 182 1.16 -20.44 10.58
N LYS A 183 0.36 -19.95 9.63
CA LYS A 183 -0.59 -20.76 8.84
C LYS A 183 0.12 -21.89 8.10
N ASN A 184 1.17 -21.57 7.34
CA ASN A 184 1.87 -22.54 6.51
C ASN A 184 2.62 -23.59 7.34
N VAL A 185 3.19 -23.22 8.49
CA VAL A 185 3.81 -24.17 9.42
C VAL A 185 2.77 -25.07 10.09
N LYS A 186 1.59 -24.52 10.45
CA LYS A 186 0.47 -25.30 11.00
C LYS A 186 -0.02 -26.35 10.00
N GLU A 187 -0.21 -25.95 8.75
CA GLU A 187 -0.70 -26.80 7.64
C GLU A 187 0.40 -27.70 7.03
N GLY A 188 1.66 -27.55 7.44
CA GLY A 188 2.78 -28.36 6.91
C GLY A 188 3.20 -28.01 5.48
N LYS A 189 2.88 -26.81 4.99
CA LYS A 189 3.18 -26.34 3.62
C LYS A 189 4.63 -25.93 3.46
N LYS A 190 5.54 -26.91 3.37
CA LYS A 190 7.01 -26.70 3.34
C LYS A 190 7.46 -25.70 2.27
N THR A 191 6.94 -25.78 1.06
CA THR A 191 7.29 -24.88 -0.05
C THR A 191 6.90 -23.43 0.24
N GLU A 192 5.75 -23.21 0.88
CA GLU A 192 5.26 -21.88 1.22
C GLU A 192 6.01 -21.28 2.42
N VAL A 193 6.36 -22.10 3.41
CA VAL A 193 7.28 -21.67 4.47
C VAL A 193 8.63 -21.26 3.88
N ALA A 194 9.14 -22.02 2.91
CA ALA A 194 10.42 -21.73 2.28
C ALA A 194 10.44 -20.40 1.51
N ASN A 195 9.28 -19.89 1.06
CA ASN A 195 9.12 -18.56 0.44
C ASN A 195 9.28 -17.40 1.44
N LEU A 196 9.07 -17.67 2.72
CA LEU A 196 9.12 -16.67 3.80
C LEU A 196 10.49 -16.63 4.50
N MET A 197 11.47 -17.39 4.00
CA MET A 197 12.84 -17.39 4.51
C MET A 197 13.70 -16.40 3.70
N VAL A 198 14.54 -15.66 4.40
CA VAL A 198 15.60 -14.83 3.81
C VAL A 198 16.86 -15.68 3.71
N TYR A 199 17.37 -15.85 2.49
CA TYR A 199 18.57 -16.63 2.23
C TYR A 199 19.81 -15.72 2.07
N PRO A 200 20.99 -16.14 2.57
CA PRO A 200 21.26 -17.36 3.33
C PRO A 200 20.65 -17.33 4.74
N LEU A 201 19.86 -18.35 5.07
CA LEU A 201 19.20 -18.51 6.37
C LEU A 201 20.20 -19.08 7.37
N LYS A 202 20.36 -18.45 8.53
CA LYS A 202 21.20 -18.96 9.62
C LYS A 202 20.39 -19.93 10.49
N VAL A 203 20.91 -21.13 10.71
CA VAL A 203 20.34 -22.13 11.62
C VAL A 203 21.37 -22.44 12.70
N ASN A 204 21.05 -22.13 13.95
CA ASN A 204 21.93 -22.40 15.09
C ASN A 204 21.45 -23.63 15.85
N HIS A 205 22.37 -24.54 16.13
CA HIS A 205 22.10 -25.74 16.92
C HIS A 205 23.35 -26.12 17.73
N ASN A 206 23.19 -26.32 19.04
CA ASN A 206 24.28 -26.70 19.96
C ASN A 206 25.54 -25.82 19.83
N GLY A 207 25.36 -24.50 19.76
CA GLY A 207 26.45 -23.52 19.63
C GLY A 207 27.12 -23.46 18.26
N LYS A 208 26.67 -24.26 17.28
CA LYS A 208 27.17 -24.22 15.90
C LYS A 208 26.16 -23.52 14.98
N THR A 209 26.68 -22.69 14.07
CA THR A 209 25.89 -22.01 13.04
C THR A 209 26.06 -22.70 11.69
N MET A 210 24.95 -23.08 11.06
CA MET A 210 24.88 -23.53 9.68
C MET A 210 24.17 -22.49 8.82
N GLN A 211 24.57 -22.36 7.56
CA GLN A 211 23.86 -21.52 6.58
C GLN A 211 23.14 -22.39 5.56
N ILE A 212 21.84 -22.17 5.42
CA ILE A 212 21.03 -22.72 4.35
C ILE A 212 20.99 -21.68 3.25
N LYS A 213 21.61 -21.98 2.10
CA LYS A 213 21.82 -20.98 1.04
C LYS A 213 20.65 -20.86 0.07
N THR A 214 19.85 -21.91 -0.07
CA THR A 214 18.80 -21.96 -1.08
C THR A 214 17.48 -22.47 -0.51
N LYS A 215 16.40 -22.09 -1.17
CA LYS A 215 15.05 -22.61 -0.93
C LYS A 215 15.00 -24.14 -1.02
N LYS A 216 15.68 -24.73 -2.01
CA LYS A 216 15.76 -26.18 -2.20
C LYS A 216 16.41 -26.87 -1.00
N ASP A 217 17.52 -26.31 -0.49
CA ASP A 217 18.21 -26.85 0.68
C ASP A 217 17.37 -26.79 1.95
N PHE A 218 16.60 -25.70 2.12
CA PHE A 218 15.68 -25.55 3.24
C PHE A 218 14.57 -26.61 3.20
N ILE A 219 13.92 -26.80 2.04
CA ILE A 219 12.84 -27.79 1.88
C ILE A 219 13.37 -29.20 2.19
N ALA A 220 14.54 -29.57 1.66
CA ALA A 220 15.16 -30.87 1.91
C ALA A 220 15.49 -31.12 3.39
N LYS A 221 15.73 -30.06 4.17
CA LYS A 221 16.07 -30.11 5.60
C LYS A 221 14.94 -29.61 6.49
N TYR A 222 13.73 -29.42 5.97
CA TYR A 222 12.64 -28.71 6.64
C TYR A 222 12.35 -29.28 8.04
N ASP A 223 12.16 -30.59 8.16
CA ASP A 223 11.79 -31.22 9.44
C ASP A 223 12.95 -31.21 10.45
N LYS A 224 14.20 -31.08 9.96
CA LYS A 224 15.38 -30.87 10.79
C LYS A 224 15.53 -29.41 11.21
N ILE A 225 14.96 -28.45 10.46
CA ILE A 225 15.06 -27.01 10.71
C ILE A 225 13.89 -26.52 11.58
N ILE A 226 12.66 -26.82 11.16
CA ILE A 226 11.42 -26.50 11.87
C ILE A 226 11.09 -27.64 12.82
N THR A 227 11.86 -27.72 13.91
CA THR A 227 11.66 -28.73 14.96
C THR A 227 10.33 -28.52 15.69
N ALA A 228 9.92 -29.50 16.50
CA ALA A 228 8.71 -29.38 17.32
C ALA A 228 8.76 -28.13 18.24
N LYS A 229 9.93 -27.83 18.82
CA LYS A 229 10.16 -26.64 19.66
C LYS A 229 9.97 -25.34 18.87
N VAL A 230 10.62 -25.22 17.71
CA VAL A 230 10.49 -24.04 16.82
C VAL A 230 9.04 -23.85 16.38
N LYS A 231 8.37 -24.94 16.00
CA LYS A 231 6.94 -24.93 15.61
C LYS A 231 6.05 -24.46 16.77
N GLN A 232 6.25 -24.98 17.97
CA GLN A 232 5.47 -24.59 19.15
C GLN A 232 5.68 -23.10 19.49
N ALA A 233 6.92 -22.63 19.51
CA ALA A 233 7.25 -21.23 19.77
C ALA A 233 6.56 -20.29 18.77
N LEU A 234 6.66 -20.60 17.47
CA LEU A 234 6.01 -19.82 16.42
C LEU A 234 4.49 -19.79 16.55
N LEU A 235 3.84 -20.94 16.79
CA LEU A 235 2.38 -21.02 16.86
C LEU A 235 1.80 -20.43 18.15
N ALA A 236 2.59 -20.35 19.23
CA ALA A 236 2.18 -19.73 20.48
C ALA A 236 2.38 -18.20 20.50
N GLN A 237 3.29 -17.67 19.66
CA GLN A 237 3.60 -16.25 19.64
C GLN A 237 2.44 -15.42 19.07
N LYS A 238 2.01 -14.40 19.83
CA LYS A 238 1.10 -13.36 19.34
C LYS A 238 1.90 -12.21 18.73
N VAL A 239 1.45 -11.71 17.59
CA VAL A 239 2.16 -10.67 16.82
C VAL A 239 2.25 -9.34 17.59
N ASP A 240 1.25 -8.99 18.39
CA ASP A 240 1.21 -7.79 19.23
C ASP A 240 2.03 -7.91 20.53
N LYS A 241 2.66 -9.07 20.77
CA LYS A 241 3.48 -9.39 21.95
C LYS A 241 4.88 -9.86 21.59
N VAL A 242 5.35 -9.57 20.38
CA VAL A 242 6.72 -9.88 19.96
C VAL A 242 7.71 -8.93 20.64
N PHE A 243 8.92 -9.42 20.86
CA PHE A 243 10.03 -8.59 21.28
C PHE A 243 10.75 -8.03 20.04
N VAL A 244 10.98 -6.72 20.02
CA VAL A 244 11.57 -6.01 18.88
C VAL A 244 12.81 -5.27 19.34
N ASN A 245 13.91 -5.43 18.61
CA ASN A 245 15.10 -4.60 18.75
C ASN A 245 15.80 -4.40 17.40
N TRP A 246 16.97 -3.74 17.41
CA TRP A 246 17.75 -3.48 16.19
C TRP A 246 18.20 -4.71 15.41
N LYS A 247 18.19 -5.90 16.01
CA LYS A 247 18.53 -7.15 15.30
C LYS A 247 17.35 -7.73 14.52
N GLY A 248 16.11 -7.37 14.87
CA GLY A 248 14.92 -7.96 14.28
C GLY A 248 13.78 -8.12 15.29
N VAL A 249 12.76 -8.86 14.85
CA VAL A 249 11.62 -9.28 15.65
C VAL A 249 11.81 -10.72 16.10
N MET A 250 11.81 -10.93 17.41
CA MET A 250 12.01 -12.23 18.04
C MET A 250 10.68 -12.95 18.21
N VAL A 251 10.67 -14.25 17.88
CA VAL A 251 9.54 -15.16 18.05
C VAL A 251 9.89 -16.21 19.09
N GLY A 252 8.99 -16.43 20.05
CA GLY A 252 9.24 -17.30 21.20
C GLY A 252 10.27 -16.68 22.15
N ASN A 253 11.18 -17.51 22.65
CA ASN A 253 12.32 -17.11 23.48
C ASN A 253 13.60 -16.95 22.66
N GLY A 254 13.46 -16.71 21.34
CA GLY A 254 14.57 -16.60 20.42
C GLY A 254 14.65 -17.70 19.38
N GLU A 255 13.69 -18.64 19.33
CA GLU A 255 13.68 -19.74 18.36
C GLU A 255 13.65 -19.26 16.91
N LEU A 256 13.03 -18.11 16.60
CA LEU A 256 13.09 -17.49 15.27
C LEU A 256 13.30 -15.99 15.37
N TRP A 257 13.98 -15.44 14.35
CA TRP A 257 14.07 -14.01 14.13
C TRP A 257 13.60 -13.64 12.73
N MET A 258 12.72 -12.65 12.67
CA MET A 258 12.18 -12.07 11.44
C MET A 258 12.64 -10.63 11.28
N GLY A 259 12.89 -10.21 10.05
CA GLY A 259 13.43 -8.89 9.74
C GLY A 259 13.22 -8.53 8.28
N GLN A 260 13.63 -7.31 7.93
CA GLN A 260 13.65 -6.85 6.55
C GLN A 260 15.10 -6.89 6.01
N VAL A 261 15.31 -7.55 4.89
CA VAL A 261 16.57 -7.58 4.16
C VAL A 261 16.29 -7.19 2.71
N GLY A 262 16.75 -6.00 2.33
CA GLY A 262 16.33 -5.38 1.07
C GLY A 262 14.81 -5.16 1.06
N GLU A 263 14.13 -5.67 0.04
CA GLU A 263 12.67 -5.61 -0.09
C GLU A 263 11.97 -6.78 0.59
N GLN A 264 12.70 -7.83 1.00
CA GLN A 264 12.11 -9.04 1.57
C GLN A 264 11.94 -8.91 3.08
N VAL A 265 10.72 -9.20 3.57
CA VAL A 265 10.43 -9.36 5.00
C VAL A 265 10.21 -10.83 5.31
N GLY A 266 11.08 -11.44 6.12
CA GLY A 266 11.04 -12.87 6.38
C GLY A 266 11.94 -13.33 7.52
N VAL A 267 12.01 -14.65 7.71
CA VAL A 267 12.85 -15.28 8.74
C VAL A 267 14.29 -15.35 8.25
N PHE A 268 15.24 -14.85 9.03
CA PHE A 268 16.66 -14.86 8.68
C PHE A 268 17.53 -15.65 9.69
N VAL A 269 16.99 -15.98 10.87
CA VAL A 269 17.62 -16.88 11.86
C VAL A 269 16.59 -17.84 12.43
N ILE A 270 17.01 -19.10 12.62
CA ILE A 270 16.30 -20.12 13.41
C ILE A 270 17.28 -20.71 14.43
N ASN A 271 16.85 -20.80 15.69
CA ASN A 271 17.60 -21.36 16.81
C ASN A 271 16.88 -22.61 17.32
N GLN A 272 17.62 -23.71 17.47
CA GLN A 272 17.12 -25.02 17.89
C GLN A 272 17.60 -25.37 19.29
#